data_AF-A0A4S8M7T8-F1
#
_entry.id   AF-A0A4S8M7T8-F1
#
_cell.length_a   1.000
_cell.length_b   1.000
_cell.length_c   1.000
_cell.angle_alpha   90.00
_cell.angle_beta   90.00
_cell.angle_gamma   90.00
#
_symmetry.space_group_name_H-M   'P 1'
#
loop_
_entity.id
_entity.type
_entity.pdbx_description
1 polymer ?
#
loop_
_entity_poly.entity_id
_entity_poly.type
_entity_poly.pdbx_seq_one_letter_code
_entity_poly.pdbx_strand_id
1 'polypeptide(L)'
;MVTVYTDLMDRDDTTIRAMSFMADMDVDCDGAEPNDPSGQGQTTWGYLNADQVPFYVLPQSLVFDETDGEFVQPNSLGAIICGGKMFYAIMGDTNGDDVEHIGEASILLAQTCFPNDNLGGNNGHTSLDVAYIVFGDAVLPGDNQMTIDIQALKDLGDRTVREFQ
;
A
#
# COMPACT_ATOMS: atom_id res chain seq x y z
N MET A 1 -3.26 -16.20 10.48
CA MET A 1 -3.40 -16.76 9.12
C MET A 1 -4.27 -15.78 8.36
N VAL A 2 -3.67 -15.03 7.44
CA VAL A 2 -4.38 -14.11 6.54
C VAL A 2 -4.78 -14.90 5.29
N THR A 3 -5.97 -14.65 4.76
CA THR A 3 -6.41 -15.19 3.47
C THR A 3 -6.32 -14.09 2.43
N VAL A 4 -5.59 -14.37 1.36
CA VAL A 4 -5.46 -13.49 0.20
C VAL A 4 -6.39 -14.02 -0.89
N TYR A 5 -7.25 -13.15 -1.41
CA TYR A 5 -8.13 -13.42 -2.54
C TYR A 5 -7.61 -12.68 -3.77
N THR A 6 -7.56 -13.34 -4.91
CA THR A 6 -7.20 -12.72 -6.19
C THR A 6 -8.39 -12.76 -7.14
N ASP A 7 -8.55 -11.69 -7.92
CA ASP A 7 -9.59 -11.52 -8.92
C ASP A 7 -8.97 -10.87 -10.18
N LEU A 8 -9.57 -11.15 -11.34
CA LEU A 8 -9.08 -10.73 -12.64
C LEU A 8 -10.23 -10.09 -13.42
N MET A 9 -10.04 -8.85 -13.84
CA MET A 9 -10.97 -8.15 -14.73
C MET A 9 -10.30 -7.87 -16.07
N ASP A 10 -10.73 -8.58 -17.11
CA ASP A 10 -10.31 -8.34 -18.50
C ASP A 10 -11.36 -7.51 -19.27
N ARG A 11 -10.91 -6.44 -19.92
CA ARG A 11 -11.67 -5.69 -20.94
C ARG A 11 -10.85 -5.55 -22.22
N ASP A 12 -11.56 -5.28 -23.31
CA ASP A 12 -11.03 -5.27 -24.69
C ASP A 12 -9.74 -4.44 -24.90
N ASP A 13 -9.45 -3.48 -24.01
CA ASP A 13 -8.27 -2.61 -24.03
C ASP A 13 -7.50 -2.52 -22.70
N THR A 14 -7.91 -3.20 -21.62
CA THR A 14 -7.26 -3.13 -20.30
C THR A 14 -7.54 -4.39 -19.48
N THR A 15 -6.49 -4.99 -18.95
CA THR A 15 -6.57 -6.00 -17.87
C THR A 15 -6.25 -5.31 -16.56
N ILE A 16 -7.11 -5.46 -15.55
CA ILE A 16 -6.82 -5.03 -14.19
C ILE A 16 -6.91 -6.25 -13.29
N ARG A 17 -5.79 -6.56 -12.64
CA ARG A 17 -5.69 -7.62 -11.64
C ARG A 17 -5.91 -7.01 -10.26
N ALA A 18 -6.77 -7.65 -9.47
CA ALA A 18 -7.08 -7.21 -8.11
C ALA A 18 -6.76 -8.29 -7.08
N MET A 19 -6.16 -7.89 -5.98
CA MET A 19 -5.91 -8.75 -4.82
C MET A 19 -6.54 -8.11 -3.60
N SER A 20 -7.17 -8.90 -2.74
CA SER A 20 -7.72 -8.40 -1.48
C SER A 20 -7.38 -9.29 -0.29
N PHE A 21 -7.14 -8.66 0.85
CA PHE A 21 -6.85 -9.34 2.10
C PHE A 21 -7.26 -8.46 3.29
N MET A 22 -7.42 -9.11 4.44
CA MET A 22 -7.64 -8.45 5.73
C MET A 22 -6.35 -8.54 6.55
N ALA A 23 -5.91 -7.42 7.12
CA ALA A 23 -4.75 -7.36 8.01
C ALA A 23 -4.98 -6.37 9.15
N ASP A 24 -4.03 -6.36 10.07
CA ASP A 24 -3.72 -5.25 10.97
C ASP A 24 -3.09 -4.10 10.18
N MET A 25 -2.68 -3.03 10.87
CA MET A 25 -1.99 -1.91 10.27
C MET A 25 -0.78 -1.49 11.11
N ASP A 26 0.36 -2.07 10.78
CA ASP A 26 1.66 -1.65 11.29
C ASP A 26 2.19 -0.45 10.49
N VAL A 27 3.17 0.25 11.07
CA VAL A 27 3.69 1.50 10.50
C VAL A 27 5.04 1.27 9.86
N ASP A 28 5.10 1.55 8.57
CA ASP A 28 6.33 1.71 7.82
C ASP A 28 6.78 3.18 7.90
N CYS A 29 8.00 3.37 8.40
CA CYS A 29 8.62 4.66 8.63
C CYS A 29 9.65 5.04 7.55
N ASP A 30 9.77 4.25 6.48
CA ASP A 30 10.85 4.37 5.52
C ASP A 30 10.74 5.68 4.72
N GLY A 31 11.91 6.31 4.51
CA GLY A 31 12.05 7.62 3.87
C GLY A 31 11.54 8.82 4.67
N ALA A 32 11.06 8.64 5.91
CA ALA A 32 10.91 9.70 6.89
C ALA A 32 12.25 10.01 7.62
N GLU A 33 12.34 11.17 8.29
CA GLU A 33 13.54 11.57 9.06
C GLU A 33 13.78 10.64 10.29
N PRO A 34 15.03 10.45 10.75
CA PRO A 34 15.50 9.24 11.44
C PRO A 34 15.17 9.18 12.95
N ASN A 35 14.03 9.68 13.38
CA ASN A 35 13.63 9.60 14.78
C ASN A 35 12.99 8.25 15.16
N ASP A 36 12.76 7.36 14.18
CA ASP A 36 12.33 5.98 14.43
C ASP A 36 13.47 4.98 14.15
N PRO A 37 13.92 4.20 15.13
CA PRO A 37 14.95 3.18 14.92
C PRO A 37 14.56 2.06 13.94
N SER A 38 13.28 1.86 13.65
CA SER A 38 12.82 0.85 12.69
C SER A 38 12.83 1.32 11.23
N GLY A 39 12.87 2.64 10.98
CA GLY A 39 12.81 3.20 9.65
C GLY A 39 14.15 3.21 8.91
N GLN A 40 14.11 2.92 7.61
CA GLN A 40 15.22 3.05 6.67
C GLN A 40 15.18 4.42 5.97
N GLY A 41 16.33 4.81 5.40
CA GLY A 41 16.44 6.11 4.71
C GLY A 41 15.71 6.21 3.36
N GLN A 42 15.16 5.11 2.85
CA GLN A 42 14.49 5.03 1.55
C GLN A 42 13.58 3.80 1.51
N THR A 43 12.50 3.85 0.71
CA THR A 43 11.68 2.67 0.42
C THR A 43 12.30 1.81 -0.69
N THR A 44 11.74 0.61 -0.95
CA THR A 44 12.21 -0.38 -1.94
C THR A 44 12.56 0.23 -3.32
N TRP A 45 11.76 1.17 -3.82
CA TRP A 45 11.99 1.81 -5.13
C TRP A 45 12.45 3.27 -5.04
N GLY A 46 12.72 3.80 -3.85
CA GLY A 46 13.33 5.11 -3.65
C GLY A 46 12.56 6.08 -2.75
N TYR A 47 12.51 7.35 -3.16
CA TYR A 47 12.40 8.55 -2.33
C TYR A 47 11.09 8.80 -1.55
N LEU A 48 10.15 7.86 -1.46
CA LEU A 48 8.87 8.16 -0.79
C LEU A 48 9.10 8.53 0.68
N ASN A 49 8.42 9.57 1.14
CA ASN A 49 8.45 9.97 2.54
C ASN A 49 7.18 9.49 3.25
N ALA A 50 7.33 8.62 4.26
CA ALA A 50 6.20 8.03 5.00
C ALA A 50 5.28 9.06 5.69
N ASP A 51 5.77 10.26 6.02
CA ASP A 51 4.95 11.35 6.58
C ASP A 51 4.10 12.08 5.53
N GLN A 52 4.41 11.92 4.24
CA GLN A 52 3.85 12.72 3.15
C GLN A 52 3.08 11.92 2.10
N VAL A 53 3.42 10.64 1.93
CA VAL A 53 2.86 9.80 0.89
C VAL A 53 2.01 8.70 1.52
N PRO A 54 0.73 8.55 1.13
CA PRO A 54 -0.06 7.39 1.53
C PRO A 54 0.39 6.19 0.71
N PHE A 55 1.15 5.29 1.34
CA PHE A 55 1.56 4.03 0.72
C PHE A 55 1.23 2.84 1.60
N TYR A 56 1.11 1.68 0.96
CA TYR A 56 1.03 0.38 1.61
C TYR A 56 2.24 -0.48 1.22
N VAL A 57 2.46 -1.51 2.02
CA VAL A 57 3.58 -2.44 1.90
C VAL A 57 3.05 -3.84 1.64
N LEU A 58 3.76 -4.59 0.80
CA LEU A 58 3.51 -6.01 0.60
C LEU A 58 4.77 -6.83 0.90
N PRO A 59 4.62 -8.12 1.25
CA PRO A 59 5.73 -9.03 1.35
C PRO A 59 6.60 -9.00 0.08
N GLN A 60 7.91 -8.90 0.23
CA GLN A 60 8.83 -8.85 -0.90
C GLN A 60 8.69 -10.09 -1.81
N SER A 61 8.46 -11.27 -1.22
CA SER A 61 8.16 -12.49 -1.96
C SER A 61 6.89 -12.38 -2.81
N LEU A 62 5.87 -11.64 -2.39
CA LEU A 62 4.64 -11.46 -3.18
C LEU A 62 4.85 -10.54 -4.39
N VAL A 63 5.84 -9.66 -4.32
CA VAL A 63 6.11 -8.64 -5.34
C VAL A 63 7.14 -9.13 -6.35
N PHE A 64 8.20 -9.80 -5.88
CA PHE A 64 9.32 -10.23 -6.72
C PHE A 64 9.34 -11.73 -7.04
N ASP A 65 8.45 -12.56 -6.48
CA ASP A 65 8.31 -13.94 -6.95
C ASP A 65 7.54 -13.95 -8.29
N GLU A 66 8.30 -14.06 -9.38
CA GLU A 66 7.80 -14.00 -10.75
C GLU A 66 6.96 -15.21 -11.18
N THR A 67 6.71 -16.20 -10.29
CA THR A 67 6.01 -17.45 -10.67
C THR A 67 4.62 -17.22 -11.26
N ASP A 68 3.97 -16.10 -10.96
CA ASP A 68 2.66 -15.71 -11.49
C ASP A 68 2.68 -14.46 -12.40
N GLY A 69 3.88 -13.97 -12.77
CA GLY A 69 4.09 -12.78 -13.60
C GLY A 69 3.71 -11.48 -12.89
N GLU A 70 4.69 -10.76 -12.34
CA GLU A 70 4.58 -9.45 -11.65
C GLU A 70 3.13 -8.97 -11.42
N PHE A 71 2.46 -9.52 -10.39
CA PHE A 71 1.05 -9.20 -10.12
C PHE A 71 0.87 -7.74 -9.71
N VAL A 72 1.80 -7.21 -8.92
CA VAL A 72 1.79 -5.85 -8.41
C VAL A 72 3.00 -5.11 -8.96
N GLN A 73 2.76 -3.91 -9.49
CA GLN A 73 3.81 -3.01 -9.97
C GLN A 73 4.16 -1.96 -8.89
N PRO A 74 5.34 -1.33 -8.98
CA PRO A 74 5.62 -0.14 -8.18
C PRO A 74 4.55 0.93 -8.45
N ASN A 75 4.13 1.65 -7.42
CA ASN A 75 3.06 2.66 -7.48
C ASN A 75 1.66 2.13 -7.87
N SER A 76 1.42 0.82 -7.84
CA SER A 76 0.08 0.26 -8.04
C SER A 76 -0.90 0.78 -6.99
N LEU A 77 -2.09 1.15 -7.43
CA LEU A 77 -3.16 1.66 -6.59
C LEU A 77 -3.61 0.62 -5.55
N GLY A 78 -3.83 1.06 -4.33
CA GLY A 78 -4.55 0.34 -3.29
C GLY A 78 -5.76 1.15 -2.81
N ALA A 79 -6.89 0.49 -2.61
CA ALA A 79 -8.00 0.99 -1.82
C ALA A 79 -7.95 0.35 -0.43
N ILE A 80 -7.61 1.16 0.57
CA ILE A 80 -7.42 0.75 1.96
C ILE A 80 -8.63 1.18 2.78
N ILE A 81 -9.30 0.22 3.41
CA ILE A 81 -10.55 0.43 4.13
C ILE A 81 -10.30 0.20 5.62
N CYS A 82 -10.43 1.26 6.40
CA CYS A 82 -10.13 1.32 7.83
C CYS A 82 -11.01 2.39 8.48
N GLY A 83 -11.36 2.22 9.77
CA GLY A 83 -12.14 3.24 10.50
C GLY A 83 -13.49 3.61 9.85
N GLY A 84 -14.08 2.71 9.06
CA GLY A 84 -15.32 2.95 8.32
C GLY A 84 -15.18 3.88 7.11
N LYS A 85 -13.97 4.13 6.63
CA LYS A 85 -13.66 4.97 5.46
C LYS A 85 -12.77 4.21 4.49
N MET A 86 -12.75 4.67 3.24
CA MET A 86 -11.84 4.17 2.21
C MET A 86 -10.85 5.27 1.85
N PHE A 87 -9.58 4.90 1.72
CA PHE A 87 -8.47 5.75 1.33
C PHE A 87 -7.76 5.13 0.13
N TYR A 88 -7.25 5.97 -0.76
CA TYR A 88 -6.36 5.49 -1.82
C TYR A 88 -4.92 5.68 -1.39
N ALA A 89 -4.10 4.69 -1.72
CA ALA A 89 -2.68 4.64 -1.45
C ALA A 89 -1.96 4.00 -2.64
N ILE A 90 -0.64 4.07 -2.67
CA ILE A 90 0.18 3.40 -3.69
C ILE A 90 1.03 2.28 -3.07
N MET A 91 1.42 1.29 -3.88
CA MET A 91 2.43 0.32 -3.50
C MET A 91 3.77 1.05 -3.40
N GLY A 92 4.24 1.29 -2.18
CA GLY A 92 5.39 2.17 -1.92
C GLY A 92 6.63 1.47 -1.42
N ASP A 93 6.47 0.33 -0.75
CA ASP A 93 7.57 -0.44 -0.16
C ASP A 93 7.29 -1.93 -0.13
N THR A 94 8.31 -2.73 0.16
CA THR A 94 8.22 -4.17 0.40
C THR A 94 8.82 -4.54 1.74
N ASN A 95 8.18 -5.48 2.44
CA ASN A 95 8.78 -6.07 3.64
C ASN A 95 9.67 -7.25 3.22
N GLY A 96 10.98 -7.13 3.47
CA GLY A 96 11.99 -8.13 3.18
C GLY A 96 12.58 -8.85 4.41
N ASP A 97 11.91 -8.81 5.55
CA ASP A 97 12.38 -9.45 6.79
C ASP A 97 12.33 -10.99 6.73
N ASP A 98 13.11 -11.64 7.62
CA ASP A 98 13.04 -13.10 7.80
C ASP A 98 11.78 -13.47 8.60
N VAL A 99 10.79 -13.96 7.85
CA VAL A 99 9.33 -13.84 8.06
C VAL A 99 8.83 -12.46 7.64
N GLU A 100 8.35 -12.39 6.40
CA GLU A 100 7.73 -11.19 5.84
C GLU A 100 6.30 -10.99 6.40
N HIS A 101 5.98 -9.74 6.68
CA HIS A 101 4.66 -9.32 7.17
C HIS A 101 3.85 -8.61 6.08
N ILE A 102 2.53 -8.56 6.28
CA ILE A 102 1.57 -7.84 5.43
C ILE A 102 0.72 -6.95 6.32
N GLY A 103 0.25 -5.83 5.80
CA GLY A 103 -0.55 -4.88 6.58
C GLY A 103 0.20 -3.60 6.95
N GLU A 104 1.48 -3.49 6.64
CA GLU A 104 2.21 -2.24 6.85
C GLU A 104 1.75 -1.11 5.92
N ALA A 105 1.79 0.11 6.46
CA ALA A 105 1.39 1.33 5.78
C ALA A 105 2.24 2.51 6.24
N SER A 106 2.36 3.54 5.40
CA SER A 106 3.07 4.75 5.76
C SER A 106 2.47 5.43 6.99
N ILE A 107 3.30 6.17 7.74
CA ILE A 107 2.88 6.97 8.90
C ILE A 107 1.64 7.80 8.60
N LEU A 108 1.63 8.50 7.45
CA LEU A 108 0.50 9.32 7.02
C LEU A 108 -0.80 8.49 6.90
N LEU A 109 -0.74 7.33 6.25
CA LEU A 109 -1.91 6.50 6.02
C LEU A 109 -2.40 5.87 7.33
N ALA A 110 -1.48 5.35 8.14
CA ALA A 110 -1.80 4.73 9.42
C ALA A 110 -2.49 5.70 10.39
N GLN A 111 -1.93 6.90 10.56
CA GLN A 111 -2.52 7.94 11.40
C GLN A 111 -3.82 8.51 10.83
N THR A 112 -4.01 8.45 9.50
CA THR A 112 -5.28 8.82 8.87
C THR A 112 -6.38 7.79 9.14
N CYS A 113 -6.03 6.50 9.12
CA CYS A 113 -6.93 5.40 9.48
C CYS A 113 -7.33 5.45 10.96
N PHE A 114 -6.36 5.65 11.85
CA PHE A 114 -6.52 5.55 13.30
C PHE A 114 -5.94 6.76 14.04
N PRO A 115 -6.55 7.95 13.90
CA PRO A 115 -5.99 9.21 14.39
C PRO A 115 -5.88 9.33 15.92
N ASN A 116 -6.52 8.43 16.68
CA ASN A 116 -6.53 8.46 18.14
C ASN A 116 -5.59 7.41 18.77
N ASP A 117 -4.97 6.57 17.94
CA ASP A 117 -4.28 5.38 18.42
C ASP A 117 -2.76 5.64 18.61
N ASN A 118 -2.31 6.85 18.28
CA ASN A 118 -0.91 7.30 18.36
C ASN A 118 0.03 6.32 17.66
N LEU A 119 -0.29 5.96 16.41
CA LEU A 119 0.50 5.03 15.62
C LEU A 119 1.86 5.62 15.21
N GLY A 120 2.87 4.77 15.16
CA GLY A 120 4.26 5.04 14.76
C GLY A 120 5.05 3.72 14.68
N GLY A 121 6.34 3.73 14.35
CA GLY A 121 7.09 2.47 14.11
C GLY A 121 7.26 1.56 15.32
N ASN A 122 6.91 2.03 16.53
CA ASN A 122 6.85 1.20 17.74
C ASN A 122 5.41 0.85 18.19
N ASN A 123 4.39 1.27 17.44
CA ASN A 123 2.98 1.10 17.79
C ASN A 123 2.10 1.03 16.53
N GLY A 124 1.68 -0.17 16.17
CA GLY A 124 0.70 -0.44 15.11
C GLY A 124 -0.71 -0.69 15.65
N HIS A 125 -1.68 -0.69 14.74
CA HIS A 125 -3.05 -1.10 15.03
C HIS A 125 -3.21 -2.60 14.84
N THR A 126 -3.30 -3.35 15.93
CA THR A 126 -3.20 -4.84 15.92
C THR A 126 -4.48 -5.59 15.57
N SER A 127 -5.61 -4.91 15.35
CA SER A 127 -6.86 -5.61 15.00
C SER A 127 -6.88 -5.92 13.51
N LEU A 128 -7.22 -7.16 13.15
CA LEU A 128 -7.35 -7.61 11.76
C LEU A 128 -8.64 -7.11 11.09
N ASP A 129 -8.85 -5.80 11.07
CA ASP A 129 -10.06 -5.13 10.59
C ASP A 129 -9.80 -4.08 9.50
N VAL A 130 -8.60 -4.08 8.93
CA VAL A 130 -8.26 -3.27 7.76
C VAL A 130 -8.34 -4.12 6.51
N ALA A 131 -9.12 -3.68 5.52
CA ALA A 131 -9.18 -4.33 4.22
C ALA A 131 -8.24 -3.62 3.24
N TYR A 132 -7.43 -4.40 2.55
CA TYR A 132 -6.55 -3.93 1.48
C TYR A 132 -7.08 -4.48 0.18
N ILE A 133 -7.33 -3.61 -0.81
CA ILE A 133 -7.69 -4.00 -2.17
C ILE A 133 -6.65 -3.39 -3.10
N VAL A 134 -5.76 -4.24 -3.61
CA VAL A 134 -4.63 -3.88 -4.47
C VAL A 134 -5.04 -4.05 -5.93
N PHE A 135 -4.85 -3.02 -6.74
CA PHE A 135 -5.07 -3.04 -8.19
C PHE A 135 -3.72 -3.04 -8.90
N GLY A 136 -3.23 -4.25 -9.20
CA GLY A 136 -1.86 -4.51 -9.62
C GLY A 136 -1.42 -3.77 -10.89
N ASP A 137 -2.35 -3.56 -11.83
CA ASP A 137 -2.07 -2.89 -13.11
C ASP A 137 -2.48 -1.42 -13.13
N ALA A 138 -3.17 -0.93 -12.08
CA ALA A 138 -3.60 0.45 -11.97
C ALA A 138 -2.49 1.31 -11.34
N VAL A 139 -1.49 1.67 -12.14
CA VAL A 139 -0.29 2.36 -11.67
C VAL A 139 -0.44 3.87 -11.71
N LEU A 140 -0.11 4.55 -10.61
CA LEU A 140 0.07 5.99 -10.62
C LEU A 140 1.43 6.32 -11.26
N PRO A 141 1.47 7.07 -12.39
CA PRO A 141 2.73 7.42 -13.02
C PRO A 141 3.64 8.18 -12.04
N GLY A 142 4.82 7.62 -11.78
CA GLY A 142 5.83 8.27 -10.94
C GLY A 142 6.58 9.36 -11.70
N ASP A 143 7.03 10.38 -10.98
CA ASP A 143 7.87 11.47 -11.49
C ASP A 143 9.23 11.59 -10.77
N ASN A 144 9.66 10.52 -10.09
CA ASN A 144 10.89 10.44 -9.28
C ASN A 144 10.98 11.50 -8.17
N GLN A 145 9.86 11.99 -7.64
CA GLN A 145 9.83 12.90 -6.50
C GLN A 145 9.65 12.15 -5.16
N MET A 146 9.98 12.82 -4.05
CA MET A 146 9.72 12.31 -2.68
C MET A 146 8.23 12.23 -2.33
N THR A 147 7.38 12.77 -3.20
CA THR A 147 5.95 12.98 -3.00
C THR A 147 5.18 12.52 -4.23
N ILE A 148 3.86 12.41 -4.11
CA ILE A 148 2.97 12.08 -5.23
C ILE A 148 1.89 13.17 -5.42
N ASP A 149 1.31 13.22 -6.61
CA ASP A 149 0.09 14.00 -6.85
C ASP A 149 -1.13 13.27 -6.24
N ILE A 150 -1.55 13.75 -5.07
CA ILE A 150 -2.70 13.19 -4.32
C ILE A 150 -4.01 13.33 -5.10
N GLN A 151 -4.17 14.35 -5.93
CA GLN A 151 -5.37 14.50 -6.75
C GLN A 151 -5.36 13.46 -7.88
N ALA A 152 -4.21 13.25 -8.52
CA ALA A 152 -4.07 12.19 -9.53
C ALA A 152 -4.29 10.79 -8.94
N LEU A 153 -3.79 10.53 -7.73
CA LEU A 153 -4.08 9.30 -6.99
C LEU A 153 -5.59 9.12 -6.77
N LYS A 154 -6.27 10.19 -6.33
CA LYS A 154 -7.71 10.15 -6.13
C LYS A 154 -8.47 9.88 -7.43
N ASP A 155 -8.10 10.54 -8.52
CA ASP A 155 -8.76 10.40 -9.81
C ASP A 155 -8.54 9.00 -10.40
N LEU A 156 -7.34 8.43 -10.24
CA LEU A 156 -7.05 7.04 -10.58
C LEU A 156 -7.90 6.07 -9.77
N GLY A 157 -7.98 6.28 -8.45
CA GLY A 157 -8.79 5.46 -7.56
C GLY A 157 -10.28 5.48 -7.91
N ASP A 158 -10.85 6.67 -8.03
CA ASP A 158 -12.27 6.85 -8.38
C ASP A 158 -12.64 6.22 -9.72
N ARG A 159 -11.73 6.25 -10.71
CA ARG A 159 -11.92 5.58 -12.00
C ARG A 159 -11.87 4.06 -11.85
N THR A 160 -10.80 3.54 -11.23
CA THR A 160 -10.57 2.10 -11.10
C THR A 160 -11.67 1.40 -10.32
N VAL A 161 -12.11 1.96 -9.19
CA VAL A 161 -13.18 1.35 -8.37
C VAL A 161 -14.53 1.35 -9.09
N ARG A 162 -14.81 2.33 -9.96
CA ARG A 162 -16.03 2.33 -10.79
C ARG A 162 -15.99 1.25 -11.87
N GLU A 163 -14.81 0.87 -12.33
CA GLU A 163 -14.64 -0.16 -13.34
C GLU A 163 -14.86 -1.56 -12.75
N PHE A 164 -14.52 -1.77 -11.48
CA PHE A 164 -14.71 -3.03 -10.73
C PHE A 164 -16.15 -3.30 -10.21
N GLN A 165 -17.17 -2.66 -10.80
CA GLN A 165 -18.60 -2.89 -10.49
C GLN A 165 -19.26 -3.85 -11.49
#